data_AF-A0A839IQC4-F1
#
_entry.id   AF-A0A839IQC4-F1
#
_cell.length_a   1.000
_cell.length_b   1.000
_cell.length_c   1.000
_cell.angle_alpha   90.00
_cell.angle_beta   90.00
_cell.angle_gamma   90.00
#
_symmetry.space_group_name_H-M   'P 1'
#
loop_
_entity.id
_entity.type
_entity.pdbx_description
1 polymer ?
#
loop_
_entity_poly.entity_id
_entity_poly.type
_entity_poly.pdbx_seq_one_letter_code
_entity_poly.pdbx_strand_id
1 'polypeptide(L)'
;MRKQFASSVFLTFALSLFSLFGYAEQANVTPTPVKNGDNIHAEIQVSRKQALADVLKEADDLGVEIRSNEEAEEYLNYAARMSGIEPDQMHAATLGDDLIMVRAIHKNNPRILREELLHTQQQKAGIAVNNESVTHAEIEVRMQMIQNRYKWGITEDEVQEMLNDIRLIEKRGGY
;
A
#
# COMPACT_ATOMS: atom_id res chain seq x y z
N MET A 1 25.21 -53.47 5.90
CA MET A 1 24.91 -52.85 4.59
C MET A 1 23.66 -51.98 4.71
N ARG A 2 23.77 -50.72 4.24
CA ARG A 2 22.73 -49.69 4.00
C ARG A 2 21.86 -49.20 5.15
N LYS A 3 22.21 -48.02 5.66
CA LYS A 3 21.36 -46.85 6.03
C LYS A 3 22.28 -45.62 6.02
N GLN A 4 21.94 -44.37 5.72
CA GLN A 4 20.86 -43.64 5.05
C GLN A 4 21.48 -42.24 4.83
N PHE A 5 21.19 -41.57 3.71
CA PHE A 5 21.65 -40.19 3.45
C PHE A 5 21.03 -39.23 4.47
N ALA A 6 21.85 -38.36 5.07
CA ALA A 6 21.39 -37.18 5.80
C ALA A 6 21.87 -35.94 5.05
N SER A 7 20.94 -35.34 4.31
CA SER A 7 21.01 -33.94 3.89
C SER A 7 20.47 -33.09 5.02
N SER A 8 21.19 -32.04 5.44
CA SER A 8 20.58 -30.82 5.99
C SER A 8 21.63 -29.70 5.99
N VAL A 9 21.54 -28.87 4.97
CA VAL A 9 22.15 -27.54 4.91
C VAL A 9 21.28 -26.63 5.78
N PHE A 10 21.81 -26.15 6.91
CA PHE A 10 21.19 -25.07 7.66
C PHE A 10 21.79 -23.75 7.16
N LEU A 11 21.02 -23.05 6.31
CA LEU A 11 21.29 -21.69 5.90
C LEU A 11 20.67 -20.75 6.94
N THR A 12 21.53 -19.95 7.58
CA THR A 12 21.18 -18.89 8.52
C THR A 12 20.42 -17.78 7.81
N PHE A 13 19.13 -17.60 8.13
CA PHE A 13 18.36 -16.40 7.80
C PHE A 13 18.46 -15.40 8.96
N ALA A 14 18.93 -14.20 8.62
CA ALA A 14 19.02 -13.06 9.51
C ALA A 14 17.61 -12.56 9.88
N LEU A 15 17.41 -12.33 11.17
CA LEU A 15 16.26 -11.64 11.73
C LEU A 15 16.26 -10.17 11.29
N SER A 16 15.16 -9.73 10.70
CA SER A 16 14.59 -8.41 10.99
C SER A 16 13.06 -8.52 10.96
N LEU A 17 12.53 -9.04 12.06
CA LEU A 17 11.10 -9.06 12.33
C LEU A 17 10.59 -7.65 12.61
N PHE A 18 9.54 -7.28 11.88
CA PHE A 18 8.28 -6.73 12.39
C PHE A 18 8.35 -5.77 13.59
N SER A 19 8.08 -4.49 13.31
CA SER A 19 7.48 -3.58 14.28
C SER A 19 6.03 -4.04 14.55
N LEU A 20 5.89 -4.90 15.56
CA LEU A 20 4.65 -5.36 16.15
C LEU A 20 3.81 -4.20 16.70
N PHE A 21 2.50 -4.29 16.46
CA PHE A 21 1.39 -3.95 17.37
C PHE A 21 1.77 -3.33 18.71
N GLY A 22 1.38 -2.07 18.91
CA GLY A 22 1.31 -1.43 20.22
C GLY A 22 -0.13 -1.23 20.66
N TYR A 23 -0.71 -2.22 21.36
CA TYR A 23 -1.79 -1.98 22.32
C TYR A 23 -1.13 -1.82 23.69
N ALA A 24 -1.28 -0.66 24.32
CA ALA A 24 -0.95 -0.48 25.74
C ALA A 24 -1.81 0.64 26.37
N GLU A 25 -2.60 0.22 27.36
CA GLU A 25 -3.01 0.92 28.59
C GLU A 25 -3.67 2.32 28.56
N GLN A 26 -4.91 2.34 29.08
CA GLN A 26 -5.53 3.52 29.68
C GLN A 26 -4.70 4.00 30.87
N ALA A 27 -3.99 5.13 30.72
CA ALA A 27 -3.48 5.92 31.83
C ALA A 27 -4.21 7.26 31.86
N ASN A 28 -4.88 7.54 32.99
CA ASN A 28 -5.44 8.86 33.32
C ASN A 28 -4.33 9.91 33.30
N VAL A 29 -4.27 10.74 32.25
CA VAL A 29 -3.44 11.94 32.20
C VAL A 29 -4.36 13.14 32.15
N THR A 30 -4.35 13.93 33.22
CA THR A 30 -4.96 15.27 33.27
C THR A 30 -4.52 16.10 32.06
N PRO A 31 -5.45 16.75 31.34
CA PRO A 31 -5.10 17.55 30.17
C PRO A 31 -4.37 18.81 30.60
N THR A 32 -3.06 18.87 30.36
CA THR A 32 -2.32 20.14 30.30
C THR A 32 -2.87 20.96 29.13
N PRO A 33 -3.13 22.27 29.31
CA PRO A 33 -3.65 23.11 28.25
C PRO A 33 -2.59 23.27 27.17
N VAL A 34 -2.86 22.68 25.99
CA VAL A 34 -2.05 22.86 24.79
C VAL A 34 -2.14 24.33 24.40
N LYS A 35 -1.01 25.03 24.46
CA LYS A 35 -0.87 26.37 23.89
C LYS A 35 -1.05 26.27 22.38
N ASN A 36 -2.10 26.92 21.87
CA ASN A 36 -2.23 27.30 20.46
C ASN A 36 -0.92 27.95 19.98
N GLY A 37 -0.35 27.49 18.85
CA GLY A 37 0.82 28.20 18.30
C GLY A 37 1.48 27.65 17.06
N ASP A 38 1.67 26.34 16.91
CA ASP A 38 2.47 25.82 15.79
C ASP A 38 1.58 25.07 14.79
N ASN A 39 1.11 25.78 13.77
CA ASN A 39 0.79 25.18 12.48
C ASN A 39 2.11 24.63 11.90
N ILE A 40 2.52 23.45 12.36
CA ILE A 40 3.52 22.64 11.68
C ILE A 40 2.84 22.15 10.41
N HIS A 41 2.82 22.98 9.37
CA HIS A 41 2.69 22.49 8.00
C HIS A 41 3.95 21.65 7.78
N ALA A 42 3.91 20.38 8.19
CA ALA A 42 4.98 19.47 7.88
C ALA A 42 5.13 19.49 6.36
N GLU A 43 6.36 19.73 5.89
CA GLU A 43 6.67 19.84 4.47
C GLU A 43 6.96 18.44 3.93
N ILE A 44 6.69 18.20 2.65
CA ILE A 44 7.06 16.95 1.99
C ILE A 44 8.59 16.79 2.09
N GLN A 45 9.03 15.68 2.68
CA GLN A 45 10.43 15.48 3.07
C GLN A 45 11.27 14.85 1.95
N VAL A 46 10.62 14.28 0.93
CA VAL A 46 11.29 13.56 -0.17
C VAL A 46 10.82 14.07 -1.53
N SER A 47 11.74 14.12 -2.49
CA SER A 47 11.37 14.41 -3.89
C SER A 47 10.54 13.27 -4.50
N ARG A 48 9.71 13.55 -5.52
CA ARG A 48 8.99 12.48 -6.25
C ARG A 48 9.92 11.42 -6.85
N LYS A 49 11.11 11.83 -7.29
CA LYS A 49 12.13 10.90 -7.80
C LYS A 49 12.62 9.95 -6.70
N GLN A 50 12.83 10.48 -5.49
CA GLN A 50 13.23 9.68 -4.33
C GLN A 50 12.09 8.73 -3.92
N ALA A 51 10.86 9.24 -3.81
CA ALA A 51 9.69 8.42 -3.48
C ALA A 51 9.49 7.26 -4.48
N LEU A 52 9.70 7.50 -5.78
CA LEU A 52 9.67 6.47 -6.80
C LEU A 52 10.78 5.43 -6.61
N ALA A 53 12.01 5.89 -6.36
CA ALA A 53 13.12 4.97 -6.10
C ALA A 53 12.86 4.10 -4.85
N ASP A 54 12.31 4.69 -3.79
CA ASP A 54 12.03 3.99 -2.54
C ASP A 54 10.95 2.93 -2.71
N VAL A 55 9.83 3.25 -3.38
CA VAL A 55 8.76 2.24 -3.61
C VAL A 55 9.20 1.13 -4.55
N LEU A 56 9.99 1.42 -5.58
CA LEU A 56 10.54 0.39 -6.47
C LEU A 56 11.52 -0.52 -5.73
N LYS A 57 12.36 0.05 -4.87
CA LYS A 57 13.29 -0.72 -4.04
C LYS A 57 12.55 -1.62 -3.06
N GLU A 58 11.50 -1.10 -2.42
CA GLU A 58 10.68 -1.86 -1.48
C GLU A 58 9.92 -3.00 -2.16
N ALA A 59 9.39 -2.77 -3.37
CA ALA A 59 8.80 -3.84 -4.17
C ALA A 59 9.81 -4.95 -4.49
N ASP A 60 11.02 -4.59 -4.90
CA ASP A 60 12.12 -5.54 -5.15
C ASP A 60 12.50 -6.33 -3.87
N ASP A 61 12.67 -5.64 -2.74
CA ASP A 61 12.98 -6.26 -1.44
C ASP A 61 11.88 -7.25 -1.00
N LEU A 62 10.62 -6.97 -1.34
CA LEU A 62 9.46 -7.81 -1.01
C LEU A 62 9.21 -8.93 -2.04
N GLY A 63 9.92 -8.93 -3.17
CA GLY A 63 9.73 -9.88 -4.27
C GLY A 63 8.46 -9.64 -5.07
N VAL A 64 7.98 -8.38 -5.12
CA VAL A 64 6.78 -7.98 -5.86
C VAL A 64 7.16 -7.53 -7.27
N GLU A 65 6.64 -8.21 -8.29
CA GLU A 65 6.79 -7.82 -9.69
C GLU A 65 5.86 -6.66 -10.03
N ILE A 66 6.38 -5.63 -10.69
CA ILE A 66 5.59 -4.53 -11.27
C ILE A 66 5.61 -4.66 -12.79
N ARG A 67 4.46 -4.94 -13.39
CA ARG A 67 4.30 -5.16 -14.83
C ARG A 67 3.51 -4.02 -15.48
N SER A 68 4.08 -3.47 -16.56
CA SER A 68 3.48 -2.34 -17.31
C SER A 68 3.57 -2.52 -18.83
N ASN A 69 3.45 -3.77 -19.30
CA ASN A 69 3.52 -4.16 -20.71
C ASN A 69 2.09 -4.31 -21.30
N GLU A 70 2.01 -4.84 -22.52
CA GLU A 70 0.73 -5.09 -23.22
C GLU A 70 -0.23 -5.96 -22.41
N GLU A 71 0.27 -7.00 -21.74
CA GLU A 71 -0.53 -7.86 -20.87
C GLU A 71 -1.16 -7.09 -19.71
N ALA A 72 -0.41 -6.17 -19.08
CA ALA A 72 -0.95 -5.31 -18.03
C ALA A 72 -2.08 -4.40 -18.56
N GLU A 73 -1.92 -3.83 -19.76
CA GLU A 73 -2.96 -3.00 -20.38
C GLU A 73 -4.22 -3.81 -20.70
N GLU A 74 -4.08 -5.02 -21.26
CA GLU A 74 -5.21 -5.92 -21.54
C GLU A 74 -5.93 -6.32 -20.26
N TYR A 75 -5.18 -6.69 -19.22
CA TYR A 75 -5.73 -7.05 -17.92
C TYR A 75 -6.51 -5.89 -17.29
N LEU A 76 -5.94 -4.69 -17.26
CA LEU A 76 -6.60 -3.52 -16.65
C LEU A 76 -7.82 -3.06 -17.45
N ASN A 77 -7.82 -3.23 -18.78
CA ASN A 77 -9.01 -3.00 -19.60
C ASN A 77 -10.11 -4.03 -19.32
N TYR A 78 -9.74 -5.30 -19.14
CA TYR A 78 -10.68 -6.33 -18.69
C TYR A 78 -11.25 -6.00 -17.31
N ALA A 79 -10.39 -5.67 -16.33
CA ALA A 79 -10.78 -5.36 -14.97
C ALA A 79 -11.71 -4.14 -14.90
N ALA A 80 -11.38 -3.05 -15.62
CA ALA A 80 -12.23 -1.86 -15.71
C ALA A 80 -13.66 -2.20 -16.19
N ARG A 81 -13.76 -3.00 -17.27
CA ARG A 81 -15.06 -3.45 -17.80
C ARG A 81 -15.83 -4.30 -16.79
N MET A 82 -15.16 -5.19 -16.06
CA MET A 82 -15.81 -6.02 -15.04
C MET A 82 -16.31 -5.19 -13.86
N SER A 83 -15.61 -4.10 -13.53
CA SER A 83 -15.99 -3.14 -12.50
C SER A 83 -16.98 -2.07 -12.98
N GLY A 84 -17.35 -2.06 -14.26
CA GLY A 84 -18.27 -1.07 -14.82
C GLY A 84 -17.73 0.37 -14.84
N ILE A 85 -16.40 0.53 -14.87
CA ILE A 85 -15.72 1.83 -14.96
C ILE A 85 -15.02 1.99 -16.30
N GLU A 86 -14.71 3.23 -16.67
CA GLU A 86 -13.94 3.49 -17.89
C GLU A 86 -12.48 3.01 -17.73
N PRO A 87 -11.82 2.56 -18.80
CA PRO A 87 -10.45 2.04 -18.72
C PRO A 87 -9.46 2.99 -18.05
N ASP A 88 -9.54 4.29 -18.34
CA ASP A 88 -8.67 5.32 -17.77
C ASP A 88 -8.86 5.52 -16.26
N GLN A 89 -9.97 5.05 -15.69
CA GLN A 89 -10.21 5.06 -14.24
C GLN A 89 -9.56 3.89 -13.51
N MET A 90 -9.13 2.84 -14.22
CA MET A 90 -8.42 1.68 -13.66
C MET A 90 -6.91 1.87 -13.87
N HIS A 91 -6.23 2.49 -12.92
CA HIS A 91 -4.81 2.82 -13.06
C HIS A 91 -3.87 1.63 -12.86
N ALA A 92 -4.20 0.77 -11.92
CA ALA A 92 -3.42 -0.39 -11.52
C ALA A 92 -4.33 -1.43 -10.84
N ALA A 93 -3.79 -2.64 -10.63
CA ALA A 93 -4.43 -3.70 -9.89
C ALA A 93 -3.38 -4.62 -9.26
N THR A 94 -3.65 -5.01 -8.02
CA THR A 94 -2.87 -6.00 -7.27
C THR A 94 -3.41 -7.41 -7.49
N LEU A 95 -2.54 -8.33 -7.91
CA LEU A 95 -2.84 -9.74 -8.14
C LEU A 95 -2.00 -10.62 -7.23
N GLY A 96 -2.58 -11.08 -6.13
CA GLY A 96 -1.81 -11.84 -5.13
C GLY A 96 -0.93 -10.92 -4.28
N ASP A 97 0.02 -11.54 -3.58
CA ASP A 97 0.99 -10.86 -2.74
C ASP A 97 2.30 -10.51 -3.49
N ASP A 98 2.39 -10.84 -4.78
CA ASP A 98 3.64 -10.81 -5.55
C ASP A 98 3.55 -10.09 -6.91
N LEU A 99 2.38 -9.61 -7.35
CA LEU A 99 2.23 -8.99 -8.66
C LEU A 99 1.35 -7.74 -8.66
N ILE A 100 1.87 -6.67 -9.27
CA ILE A 100 1.17 -5.42 -9.56
C ILE A 100 1.10 -5.22 -11.08
N MET A 101 -0.11 -5.13 -11.62
CA MET A 101 -0.35 -4.67 -12.99
C MET A 101 -0.58 -3.16 -12.96
N VAL A 102 0.18 -2.38 -13.73
CA VAL A 102 0.03 -0.91 -13.78
C VAL A 102 0.03 -0.42 -15.23
N ARG A 103 -0.81 0.57 -15.54
CA ARG A 103 -0.79 1.18 -16.88
C ARG A 103 0.56 1.83 -17.15
N ALA A 104 1.00 1.77 -18.40
CA ALA A 104 2.31 2.30 -18.81
C ALA A 104 2.47 3.80 -18.49
N ILE A 105 1.38 4.57 -18.53
CA ILE A 105 1.35 6.00 -18.17
C ILE A 105 1.57 6.25 -16.67
N HIS A 106 1.30 5.26 -15.81
CA HIS A 106 1.39 5.35 -14.36
C HIS A 106 2.57 4.58 -13.75
N LYS A 107 3.37 3.88 -14.57
CA LYS A 107 4.52 3.07 -14.10
C LYS A 107 5.57 3.83 -13.29
N ASN A 108 5.59 5.17 -13.37
CA ASN A 108 6.51 6.04 -12.65
C ASN A 108 5.78 6.91 -11.60
N ASN A 109 4.52 6.62 -11.29
CA ASN A 109 3.76 7.36 -10.29
C ASN A 109 3.95 6.70 -8.91
N PRO A 110 4.72 7.32 -7.98
CA PRO A 110 5.00 6.72 -6.69
C PRO A 110 3.76 6.56 -5.81
N ARG A 111 2.72 7.41 -5.97
CA ARG A 111 1.47 7.30 -5.22
C ARG A 111 0.73 6.01 -5.59
N ILE A 112 0.52 5.78 -6.89
CA ILE A 112 -0.18 4.59 -7.40
C ILE A 112 0.59 3.33 -7.02
N LEU A 113 1.90 3.29 -7.25
CA LEU A 113 2.71 2.12 -6.90
C LEU A 113 2.72 1.83 -5.40
N ARG A 114 2.71 2.87 -4.55
CA ARG A 114 2.70 2.72 -3.10
C ARG A 114 1.39 2.14 -2.59
N GLU A 115 0.25 2.55 -3.16
CA GLU A 115 -1.07 2.01 -2.83
C GLU A 115 -1.14 0.52 -3.15
N GLU A 116 -0.78 0.12 -4.37
CA GLU A 116 -0.77 -1.28 -4.79
C GLU A 116 0.21 -2.14 -3.98
N LEU A 117 1.39 -1.60 -3.63
CA LEU A 117 2.34 -2.31 -2.77
C LEU A 117 1.81 -2.53 -1.33
N LEU A 118 0.93 -1.66 -0.83
CA LEU A 118 0.26 -1.90 0.45
C LEU A 118 -0.82 -2.99 0.30
N HIS A 119 -1.52 -3.03 -0.84
CA HIS A 119 -2.48 -4.09 -1.11
C HIS A 119 -1.82 -5.47 -1.23
N THR A 120 -0.62 -5.59 -1.82
CA THR A 120 0.10 -6.87 -1.85
C THR A 120 0.44 -7.35 -0.44
N GLN A 121 0.83 -6.43 0.45
CA GLN A 121 1.11 -6.73 1.86
C GLN A 121 -0.14 -7.17 2.62
N GLN A 122 -1.30 -6.56 2.36
CA GLN A 122 -2.58 -6.99 2.92
C GLN A 122 -2.96 -8.40 2.46
N GLN A 123 -2.77 -8.71 1.17
CA GLN A 123 -3.02 -10.06 0.63
C GLN A 123 -2.07 -11.09 1.24
N LYS A 124 -0.79 -10.75 1.43
CA LYS A 124 0.20 -11.58 2.13
C LYS A 124 -0.19 -11.89 3.57
N ALA A 125 -0.82 -10.92 4.25
CA ALA A 125 -1.33 -11.07 5.61
C ALA A 125 -2.62 -11.93 5.69
N GLY A 126 -3.14 -12.40 4.56
CA GLY A 126 -4.35 -13.23 4.50
C GLY A 126 -5.63 -12.45 4.76
N ILE A 127 -5.63 -11.12 4.56
CA ILE A 127 -6.84 -10.30 4.63
C ILE A 127 -7.75 -10.71 3.47
N ALA A 128 -8.67 -11.63 3.77
CA ALA A 128 -9.58 -12.22 2.79
C ALA A 128 -10.62 -11.20 2.30
N VAL A 129 -10.95 -11.28 1.02
CA VAL A 129 -11.87 -10.41 0.28
C VAL A 129 -13.33 -10.78 0.61
N ASN A 130 -13.91 -10.21 1.67
CA ASN A 130 -15.36 -10.09 1.82
C ASN A 130 -15.73 -8.60 1.77
N ASN A 131 -16.94 -8.24 1.35
CA ASN A 131 -17.23 -6.83 1.00
C ASN A 131 -16.96 -5.82 2.16
N GLU A 132 -17.19 -6.23 3.41
CA GLU A 132 -16.90 -5.42 4.58
C GLU A 132 -15.39 -5.31 4.87
N SER A 133 -14.64 -6.42 4.73
CA SER A 133 -13.19 -6.42 4.90
C SER A 133 -12.47 -5.65 3.80
N VAL A 134 -12.98 -5.69 2.56
CA VAL A 134 -12.44 -4.91 1.44
C VAL A 134 -12.61 -3.42 1.71
N THR A 135 -13.81 -3.00 2.10
CA THR A 135 -14.08 -1.59 2.43
C THR A 135 -13.16 -1.07 3.54
N HIS A 136 -12.96 -1.85 4.60
CA HIS A 136 -12.06 -1.48 5.68
C HIS A 136 -10.58 -1.45 5.23
N ALA A 137 -10.15 -2.46 4.47
CA ALA A 137 -8.79 -2.56 3.95
C ALA A 137 -8.44 -1.39 3.03
N GLU A 138 -9.36 -0.98 2.17
CA GLU A 138 -9.23 0.18 1.26
C GLU A 138 -9.07 1.50 2.03
N ILE A 139 -9.82 1.69 3.12
CA ILE A 139 -9.68 2.87 3.98
C ILE A 139 -8.36 2.82 4.74
N GLU A 140 -7.96 1.66 5.26
CA GLU A 140 -6.72 1.48 6.00
C GLU A 140 -5.50 1.85 5.15
N VAL A 141 -5.42 1.37 3.90
CA VAL A 141 -4.35 1.72 2.96
C VAL A 141 -4.26 3.23 2.77
N ARG A 142 -5.38 3.90 2.45
CA ARG A 142 -5.39 5.34 2.21
C ARG A 142 -5.05 6.14 3.46
N MET A 143 -5.50 5.71 4.64
CA MET A 143 -5.14 6.33 5.91
C MET A 143 -3.64 6.19 6.20
N GLN A 144 -3.05 5.02 5.94
CA GLN A 144 -1.61 4.81 6.08
C GLN A 144 -0.82 5.70 5.12
N MET A 145 -1.28 5.88 3.88
CA MET A 145 -0.70 6.81 2.91
C MET A 145 -0.77 8.25 3.38
N ILE A 146 -1.92 8.72 3.87
CA ILE A 146 -2.07 10.09 4.39
C ILE A 146 -1.17 10.35 5.60
N GLN A 147 -1.05 9.37 6.51
CA GLN A 147 -0.18 9.47 7.69
C GLN A 147 1.30 9.55 7.31
N ASN A 148 1.71 8.84 6.26
CA ASN A 148 3.10 8.80 5.80
C ASN A 148 3.39 9.76 4.64
N ARG A 149 2.44 10.64 4.27
CA ARG A 149 2.52 11.50 3.08
C ARG A 149 3.85 12.23 2.90
N TYR A 150 4.40 12.73 4.00
CA TYR A 150 5.66 13.48 4.00
C TYR A 150 6.87 12.62 3.66
N LYS A 151 6.87 11.35 4.09
CA LYS A 151 7.93 10.38 3.83
C LYS A 151 7.81 9.74 2.45
N TRP A 152 6.60 9.68 1.91
CA TRP A 152 6.31 9.00 0.63
C TRP A 152 6.12 9.96 -0.53
N GLY A 153 6.37 11.26 -0.34
CA GLY A 153 6.30 12.23 -1.44
C GLY A 153 4.90 12.43 -2.00
N ILE A 154 3.87 12.20 -1.18
CA ILE A 154 2.46 12.34 -1.55
C ILE A 154 2.06 13.82 -1.41
N THR A 155 1.50 14.39 -2.46
CA THR A 155 1.13 15.82 -2.50
C THR A 155 -0.16 16.10 -1.74
N GLU A 156 -0.41 17.37 -1.42
CA GLU A 156 -1.67 17.79 -0.80
C GLU A 156 -2.88 17.51 -1.70
N ASP A 157 -2.73 17.63 -3.02
CA ASP A 157 -3.79 17.27 -3.98
C ASP A 157 -4.09 15.76 -3.92
N GLU A 158 -3.05 14.91 -3.90
CA GLU A 158 -3.22 13.45 -3.77
C GLU A 158 -3.83 13.07 -2.41
N VAL A 159 -3.51 13.79 -1.33
CA VAL A 159 -4.15 13.64 -0.02
C VAL A 159 -5.62 14.02 -0.10
N GLN A 160 -5.95 15.12 -0.76
CA GLN A 160 -7.33 15.58 -0.89
C GLN A 160 -8.17 14.61 -1.73
N GLU A 161 -7.59 14.01 -2.78
CA GLU A 161 -8.19 12.91 -3.54
C GLU A 161 -8.48 11.71 -2.63
N MET A 162 -7.46 11.19 -1.91
CA MET A 162 -7.65 10.04 -1.01
C MET A 162 -8.69 10.30 0.08
N LEU A 163 -8.74 11.52 0.64
CA LEU A 163 -9.78 11.91 1.60
C LEU A 163 -11.17 11.92 0.99
N ASN A 164 -11.31 12.29 -0.29
CA ASN A 164 -12.58 12.22 -0.99
C ASN A 164 -12.98 10.76 -1.26
N ASP A 165 -12.04 9.91 -1.65
CA ASP A 165 -12.26 8.48 -1.88
C ASP A 165 -12.72 7.77 -0.60
N ILE A 166 -12.05 8.03 0.54
CA ILE A 166 -12.46 7.49 1.85
C ILE A 166 -13.91 7.87 2.15
N ARG A 167 -14.31 9.14 1.99
CA ARG A 167 -15.70 9.57 2.23
C ARG A 167 -16.69 8.89 1.29
N LEU A 168 -16.31 8.63 0.04
CA LEU A 168 -17.18 7.94 -0.92
C LEU A 168 -17.38 6.48 -0.53
N ILE A 169 -16.30 5.79 -0.13
CA ILE A 169 -16.33 4.40 0.34
C ILE A 169 -17.21 4.28 1.59
N GLU A 170 -17.01 5.15 2.58
CA GLU A 170 -17.82 5.18 3.82
C GLU A 170 -19.32 5.40 3.52
N LYS A 171 -19.64 6.25 2.53
CA LYS A 171 -21.03 6.54 2.17
C LYS A 171 -21.71 5.39 1.43
N ARG A 172 -20.96 4.63 0.62
CA ARG A 172 -21.50 3.58 -0.26
C ARG A 172 -21.45 2.18 0.36
N GLY A 173 -20.57 1.95 1.34
CA GLY A 173 -20.27 0.62 1.86
C GLY A 173 -19.47 -0.26 0.90
N GLY A 174 -18.79 0.36 -0.08
CA GLY A 174 -18.03 -0.29 -1.15
C GLY A 174 -17.87 0.58 -2.39
N TYR A 175 -17.09 0.11 -3.37
CA TYR A 175 -16.95 0.72 -4.70
C TYR A 175 -18.19 0.49 -5.57
#